data_AF-A0AAW6TXQ9-F1
#
_entry.id   AF-A0AAW6TXQ9-F1
#
_cell.length_a   1.000
_cell.length_b   1.000
_cell.length_c   1.000
_cell.angle_alpha   90.00
_cell.angle_beta   90.00
_cell.angle_gamma   90.00
#
_symmetry.space_group_name_H-M   'P 1'
#
loop_
_entity.id
_entity.type
_entity.pdbx_description
1 polymer ?
#
loop_
_entity_poly.entity_id
_entity_poly.type
_entity_poly.pdbx_seq_one_letter_code
_entity_poly.pdbx_strand_id
1 'polypeptide(L)' 'MNASHCQVVARTLAGQRPIDEQTHASLSVLAERLERLRSQGGLFSAIEFSPHVQKLKRRCEPVSVG' A
#
# COMPACT_ATOMS: atom_id res chain seq x y z
N MET A 1 6.25 -21.84 25.83
CA MET A 1 5.69 -20.49 25.63
C MET A 1 6.02 -19.98 24.24
N ASN A 2 5.04 -20.02 23.32
CA ASN A 2 4.69 -19.10 22.22
C ASN A 2 5.70 -18.04 21.71
N ALA A 3 6.99 -18.37 21.52
CA ALA A 3 7.97 -17.46 20.91
C ALA A 3 7.53 -16.97 19.50
N SER A 4 6.73 -17.77 18.79
CA SER A 4 6.22 -17.47 17.45
C SER A 4 5.27 -16.26 17.42
N HIS A 5 4.34 -16.15 18.38
CA HIS A 5 3.34 -15.06 18.35
C HIS A 5 3.95 -13.70 18.66
N CYS A 6 4.85 -13.63 19.66
CA CYS A 6 5.52 -12.38 20.00
C CYS A 6 6.41 -11.88 18.85
N GLN A 7 7.09 -12.78 18.13
CA GLN A 7 7.88 -12.41 16.95
C GLN A 7 7.01 -11.93 15.78
N VAL A 8 5.87 -12.57 15.53
CA VAL A 8 4.91 -12.12 14.50
C VAL A 8 4.37 -10.73 14.82
N VAL A 9 4.01 -10.48 16.08
CA VAL A 9 3.54 -9.16 16.54
C VAL A 9 4.66 -8.13 16.42
N ALA A 10 5.87 -8.43 16.89
CA ALA A 10 7.02 -7.52 16.79
C ALA A 10 7.36 -7.15 15.34
N ARG A 11 7.38 -8.13 14.43
CA ARG A 11 7.59 -7.88 12.98
C ARG A 11 6.45 -7.08 12.35
N THR A 12 5.22 -7.26 12.82
CA THR A 12 4.06 -6.50 12.36
C THR A 12 4.15 -5.05 12.81
N LEU A 13 4.43 -4.81 14.08
CA LEU A 13 4.61 -3.48 14.66
C LEU A 13 5.81 -2.75 14.04
N ALA A 14 6.89 -3.48 13.73
CA ALA A 14 8.05 -2.94 13.03
C ALA A 14 7.82 -2.72 11.52
N GLY A 15 6.65 -3.08 10.97
CA GLY A 15 6.35 -2.95 9.54
C GLY A 15 7.16 -3.89 8.62
N GLN A 16 7.79 -4.91 9.19
CA GLN A 16 8.71 -5.85 8.53
C GLN A 16 7.99 -7.08 7.93
N ARG A 17 6.66 -7.10 7.96
CA ARG A 17 5.92 -8.12 7.20
C ARG A 17 5.85 -7.72 5.73
N PRO A 18 6.10 -8.66 4.81
CA PRO A 18 5.87 -8.43 3.40
C PRO A 18 4.40 -8.07 3.21
N ILE A 19 4.14 -7.16 2.27
CA ILE A 19 2.79 -6.86 1.84
C ILE A 19 2.28 -8.14 1.16
N ASP A 20 1.15 -8.65 1.60
CA ASP A 20 0.54 -9.81 0.96
C ASP A 20 0.08 -9.45 -0.46
N GLU A 21 0.09 -10.44 -1.35
CA GLU A 21 -0.25 -10.24 -2.77
C GLU A 21 -1.66 -9.66 -2.95
N GLN A 22 -2.59 -9.99 -2.05
CA GLN A 22 -3.94 -9.45 -2.08
C GLN A 22 -3.97 -7.95 -1.78
N THR A 23 -3.17 -7.47 -0.81
CA THR A 23 -3.01 -6.04 -0.53
C THR A 23 -2.40 -5.32 -1.73
N HIS A 24 -1.42 -5.92 -2.41
CA HIS A 24 -0.83 -5.34 -3.62
C HIS A 24 -1.86 -5.24 -4.75
N ALA A 25 -2.60 -6.31 -5.05
CA ALA A 25 -3.66 -6.32 -6.06
C ALA A 25 -4.75 -5.28 -5.76
N SER A 26 -5.17 -5.20 -4.49
CA SER A 26 -6.16 -4.21 -4.04
C SER A 26 -5.68 -2.78 -4.23
N LEU A 27 -4.40 -2.51 -3.96
CA LEU A 27 -3.82 -1.18 -4.16
C LEU A 27 -3.74 -0.78 -5.64
N SER A 28 -3.44 -1.73 -6.53
CA SER A 28 -3.44 -1.50 -7.98
C SER A 28 -4.83 -1.11 -8.49
N VAL A 29 -5.87 -1.86 -8.08
CA VAL A 29 -7.26 -1.54 -8.42
C VAL A 29 -7.67 -0.17 -7.86
N LEU A 30 -7.27 0.15 -6.64
CA LEU A 30 -7.59 1.43 -6.02
C LEU A 30 -6.91 2.61 -6.74
N ALA A 31 -5.64 2.44 -7.16
CA ALA A 31 -4.90 3.45 -7.90
C ALA A 31 -5.56 3.76 -9.25
N GLU A 32 -5.95 2.71 -10.00
CA GLU A 32 -6.67 2.85 -11.27
C GLU A 32 -8.00 3.58 -11.08
N ARG A 33 -8.78 3.21 -10.06
CA ARG A 33 -10.06 3.88 -9.76
C ARG A 33 -9.88 5.34 -9.39
N LEU A 34 -8.84 5.66 -8.62
CA LEU A 34 -8.54 7.05 -8.27
C LEU A 34 -8.15 7.86 -9.51
N GLU A 35 -7.37 7.30 -10.43
CA GLU A 35 -7.02 7.96 -11.68
C GLU A 35 -8.26 8.23 -12.54
N ARG A 36 -9.15 7.24 -12.69
CA ARG A 36 -10.45 7.40 -13.37
C ARG A 36 -11.34 8.44 -12.71
N LEU A 37 -11.28 8.59 -11.39
CA LEU A 37 -12.02 9.63 -10.66
C LEU A 37 -11.41 11.00 -10.93
N ARG A 38 -10.08 11.12 -10.87
CA ARG A 38 -9.36 12.37 -11.13
C ARG A 38 -9.54 12.87 -12.56
N SER A 39 -9.67 11.96 -13.52
CA SER A 39 -9.90 12.32 -14.94
C SER A 39 -11.26 12.96 -15.19
N GLN A 40 -12.22 12.84 -14.26
CA GLN A 40 -13.48 13.59 -14.30
C GLN A 40 -13.30 15.09 -14.01
N GLY A 41 -12.12 15.50 -13.53
CA GLY A 41 -11.75 16.89 -13.33
C GLY A 41 -12.47 17.57 -12.15
N GLY A 42 -12.42 18.91 -12.13
CA GLY A 42 -13.05 19.71 -11.09
C GLY A 42 -12.57 19.36 -9.68
N LEU A 43 -13.52 19.18 -8.76
CA LEU A 43 -13.26 18.84 -7.35
C LEU A 43 -12.47 17.54 -7.18
N PHE A 44 -12.56 16.63 -8.14
CA PHE A 44 -11.91 15.32 -8.05
C PHE A 44 -10.42 15.36 -8.36
N SER A 45 -9.94 16.39 -9.06
CA SER A 45 -8.53 16.51 -9.50
C SER A 45 -7.52 16.54 -8.35
N ALA A 46 -7.94 17.08 -7.20
CA ALA A 46 -7.15 17.24 -5.98
C ALA A 46 -7.29 16.07 -5.00
N ILE A 47 -8.09 15.05 -5.30
CA ILE A 47 -8.22 13.88 -4.43
C ILE A 47 -6.94 13.05 -4.57
N GLU A 48 -6.28 12.81 -3.44
CA GLU A 48 -5.09 12.00 -3.35
C GLU A 48 -5.20 10.93 -2.28
N PHE A 49 -4.34 9.92 -2.39
CA PHE A 49 -4.14 8.98 -1.31
C PHE A 49 -3.54 9.64 -0.08
N SER A 50 -3.97 9.16 1.09
CA SER A 50 -3.34 9.56 2.35
C SER A 50 -1.85 9.21 2.36
N PRO A 51 -1.03 9.88 3.18
CA PRO A 51 0.41 9.58 3.29
C PRO A 51 0.71 8.11 3.59
N HIS A 52 -0.19 7.43 4.31
CA HIS A 52 -0.09 6.01 4.63
C HIS A 52 -0.19 5.13 3.40
N VAL A 53 -1.18 5.38 2.53
CA VAL A 53 -1.39 4.61 1.31
C VAL A 53 -0.31 4.93 0.27
N GLN A 54 0.18 6.17 0.22
CA GLN A 54 1.36 6.49 -0.60
C GLN A 54 2.61 5.74 -0.14
N LYS A 55 2.85 5.62 1.18
CA LYS A 55 3.94 4.80 1.72
C LYS A 55 3.77 3.33 1.39
N LEU A 56 2.54 2.82 1.41
CA LEU A 56 2.22 1.44 1.00
C LEU A 56 2.53 1.24 -0.50
N LYS A 57 2.14 2.18 -1.37
CA LYS A 57 2.42 2.12 -2.81
C LYS A 57 3.90 2.02 -3.12
N ARG A 58 4.74 2.84 -2.48
CA ARG A 58 6.21 2.77 -2.64
C ARG A 58 6.83 1.44 -2.23
N ARG A 59 6.19 0.72 -1.29
CA ARG A 59 6.64 -0.61 -0.87
C ARG A 59 6.19 -1.73 -1.81
N CYS A 60 5.19 -1.46 -2.66
CA CYS A 60 4.71 -2.38 -3.68
C CYS A 60 5.45 -2.22 -5.02
N GLU A 61 6.10 -1.07 -5.26
CA GLU A 61 6.87 -0.86 -6.49
C GLU A 61 8.04 -1.84 -6.55
N PRO A 62 8.21 -2.58 -7.66
CA PRO A 62 9.35 -3.46 -7.82
C PRO A 62 10.62 -2.62 -7.78
N VAL A 63 11.55 -2.98 -6.90
CA VAL A 63 12.90 -2.40 -6.91
C VAL A 63 13.52 -2.77 -8.26
N SER A 64 13.57 -1.82 -9.19
CA SER A 64 14.35 -1.98 -10.41
C SER A 64 15.82 -1.94 -10.02
N VAL A 65 16.42 -3.11 -9.86
CA VAL A 65 17.87 -3.26 -9.77
C VAL A 65 18.38 -3.20 -11.21
N GLY A 66 19.00 -2.07 -11.56
CA GLY A 66 19.76 -1.91 -12.80
C GLY A 66 21.15 -2.53 -12.69
#